data_AF-A0A6C0BGZ6-F1
#
_entry.id   AF-A0A6C0BGZ6-F1
#
_cell.length_a   1.000
_cell.length_b   1.000
_cell.length_c   1.000
_cell.angle_alpha   90.00
_cell.angle_beta   90.00
_cell.angle_gamma   90.00
#
_symmetry.space_group_name_H-M   'P 1'
#
loop_
_entity.id
_entity.type
_entity.pdbx_description
1 polymer ?
#
loop_
_entity_poly.entity_id
_entity_poly.type
_entity_poly.pdbx_seq_one_letter_code
_entity_poly.pdbx_strand_id
1 'polypeptide(L)'
;MEKTQGQRVKECVTLWRKLTVDLAIPPSFSGMDTLKEAIDTYIKTGEEYKDEIEIPSIKRIAKVFFPKAANKNVEITLSVIKDE
;
A
#
# COMPACT_ATOMS: atom_id res chain seq x y z
N MET A 1 1.58 -9.50 20.05
CA MET A 1 1.50 -10.51 18.98
C MET A 1 1.88 -9.87 17.68
N GLU A 2 2.88 -10.43 17.00
CA GLU A 2 3.28 -10.03 15.65
C GLU A 2 2.35 -10.66 14.62
N LYS A 3 2.14 -9.97 13.50
CA LYS A 3 1.27 -10.44 12.43
C LYS A 3 1.93 -11.62 11.70
N THR A 4 1.18 -12.70 11.44
CA THR A 4 1.72 -13.86 10.70
C THR A 4 1.90 -13.55 9.22
N GLN A 5 2.80 -14.26 8.54
CA GLN A 5 3.01 -14.10 7.10
C GLN A 5 1.71 -14.29 6.30
N GLY A 6 0.88 -15.29 6.65
CA GLY A 6 -0.39 -15.53 5.97
C GLY A 6 -1.38 -14.36 6.10
N GLN A 7 -1.43 -13.70 7.27
CA GLN A 7 -2.23 -12.48 7.46
C GLN A 7 -1.70 -11.33 6.60
N ARG A 8 -0.37 -11.13 6.59
CA ARG A 8 0.28 -10.09 5.76
C ARG A 8 -0.02 -10.29 4.28
N VAL A 9 0.08 -11.52 3.76
CA VAL A 9 -0.27 -11.85 2.36
C VAL A 9 -1.72 -11.50 2.06
N LYS A 10 -2.66 -11.95 2.91
CA LYS A 10 -4.10 -11.71 2.69
C LYS A 10 -4.43 -10.22 2.64
N GLU A 11 -3.88 -9.44 3.56
CA GLU A 11 -4.11 -7.99 3.58
C GLU A 11 -3.51 -7.29 2.37
N CYS A 12 -2.26 -7.60 2.02
CA CYS A 12 -1.59 -6.95 0.90
C CYS A 12 -2.25 -7.28 -0.44
N VAL A 13 -2.68 -8.53 -0.66
CA VAL A 13 -3.41 -8.92 -1.88
C VAL A 13 -4.76 -8.24 -1.95
N THR A 14 -5.48 -8.15 -0.83
CA THR A 14 -6.78 -7.47 -0.76
C THR A 14 -6.61 -5.98 -1.07
N LEU A 15 -5.58 -5.35 -0.53
CA LEU A 15 -5.25 -3.96 -0.76
C LEU A 15 -4.86 -3.71 -2.23
N TRP A 16 -3.99 -4.55 -2.80
CA TRP A 16 -3.58 -4.44 -4.21
C TRP A 16 -4.77 -4.53 -5.15
N ARG A 17 -5.72 -5.44 -4.88
CA ARG A 17 -6.96 -5.56 -5.64
C ARG A 17 -7.81 -4.30 -5.53
N LYS A 18 -7.96 -3.70 -4.34
CA LYS A 18 -8.72 -2.45 -4.17
C LYS A 18 -8.10 -1.29 -4.97
N LEU A 19 -6.78 -1.17 -5.00
CA LEU A 19 -6.11 -0.12 -5.77
C LEU A 19 -6.29 -0.29 -7.28
N THR A 20 -6.11 -1.51 -7.78
CA THR A 20 -6.14 -1.78 -9.23
C THR A 20 -7.55 -1.93 -9.79
N VAL A 21 -8.46 -2.55 -9.05
CA VAL A 21 -9.82 -2.89 -9.51
C VAL A 21 -10.82 -1.83 -9.08
N ASP A 22 -10.97 -1.59 -7.78
CA ASP A 22 -11.99 -0.66 -7.27
C ASP A 22 -11.66 0.81 -7.58
N LEU A 23 -10.39 1.18 -7.46
CA LEU A 23 -9.93 2.56 -7.69
C LEU A 23 -9.41 2.80 -9.11
N ALA A 24 -9.36 1.75 -9.94
CA ALA A 24 -8.88 1.80 -11.32
C ALA A 24 -7.53 2.51 -11.49
N ILE A 25 -6.64 2.41 -10.49
CA ILE A 25 -5.29 2.99 -10.57
C ILE A 25 -4.49 2.16 -11.58
N PRO A 26 -3.93 2.78 -12.63
CA PRO A 26 -3.26 2.05 -13.69
C PRO A 26 -2.02 1.32 -13.16
N PRO A 27 -1.88 0.00 -13.43
CA PRO A 27 -0.77 -0.83 -12.95
C PRO A 27 0.59 -0.44 -13.51
N SER A 28 0.62 0.38 -14.57
CA SER A 28 1.82 0.90 -15.23
C SER A 28 2.34 2.20 -14.61
N PHE A 29 1.72 2.69 -13.54
CA PHE A 29 2.21 3.86 -12.83
C PHE A 29 3.48 3.51 -12.03
N SER A 30 4.53 4.31 -12.13
CA SER A 30 5.85 4.05 -11.50
C SER A 30 5.79 3.83 -9.99
N GLY A 31 4.86 4.48 -9.28
CA GLY A 31 4.68 4.24 -7.84
C GLY A 31 4.00 2.90 -7.51
N MET A 32 3.42 2.19 -8.48
CA MET A 32 2.92 0.82 -8.26
C MET A 32 4.06 -0.19 -8.17
N ASP A 33 5.17 0.01 -8.89
CA ASP A 33 6.36 -0.84 -8.73
C ASP A 33 6.96 -0.68 -7.32
N THR A 34 7.13 0.57 -6.86
CA THR A 34 7.58 0.85 -5.48
C THR A 34 6.65 0.23 -4.43
N LEU A 35 5.33 0.38 -4.61
CA LEU A 35 4.35 -0.21 -3.70
C LEU A 35 4.42 -1.74 -3.71
N LYS A 36 4.64 -2.35 -4.87
CA LYS A 36 4.78 -3.80 -5.00
C LYS A 36 6.02 -4.31 -4.29
N GLU A 37 7.17 -3.66 -4.47
CA GLU A 37 8.40 -4.01 -3.77
C GLU A 37 8.25 -3.88 -2.24
N ALA A 38 7.58 -2.82 -1.79
CA ALA A 38 7.27 -2.64 -0.37
C ALA A 38 6.36 -3.74 0.17
N ILE A 39 5.34 -4.15 -0.59
CA ILE A 39 4.45 -5.27 -0.23
C ILE A 39 5.24 -6.58 -0.14
N ASP A 40 6.06 -6.88 -1.15
CA ASP A 40 6.88 -8.10 -1.17
C ASP A 40 7.84 -8.15 0.02
N THR A 41 8.46 -7.02 0.34
CA THR A 41 9.35 -6.88 1.49
C THR A 41 8.59 -7.10 2.79
N TYR A 42 7.47 -6.41 2.99
CA TYR A 42 6.65 -6.53 4.20
C TYR A 42 6.08 -7.94 4.39
N ILE A 43 5.67 -8.62 3.31
CA ILE A 43 5.24 -10.02 3.39
C ILE A 43 6.38 -10.90 3.93
N LYS A 44 7.60 -10.72 3.41
CA LYS A 44 8.78 -11.52 3.79
C LYS A 44 9.30 -11.19 5.19
N THR A 45 9.55 -9.93 5.50
CA THR A 45 10.24 -9.49 6.72
C THR A 45 9.28 -9.18 7.85
N GLY A 46 8.06 -8.73 7.54
CA GLY A 46 7.10 -8.21 8.53
C GLY A 46 7.54 -6.89 9.16
N GLU A 47 8.54 -6.22 8.61
CA GLU A 47 9.01 -4.92 9.09
C GLU A 47 8.02 -3.82 8.77
N GLU A 48 7.91 -2.85 9.67
CA GLU A 48 7.05 -1.70 9.43
C GLU A 48 7.52 -0.92 8.20
N TYR A 49 6.59 -0.52 7.36
CA TYR A 49 6.85 0.31 6.20
C TYR A 49 5.86 1.47 6.16
N LYS A 50 6.37 2.67 5.90
CA LYS A 50 5.57 3.88 5.78
C LYS A 50 6.16 4.75 4.69
N ASP A 51 5.32 5.14 3.74
CA ASP A 51 5.76 5.96 2.60
C ASP A 51 4.61 6.77 2.01
N GLU A 52 4.95 7.76 1.20
CA GLU A 52 4.00 8.59 0.46
C GLU A 52 4.29 8.50 -1.03
N ILE A 53 3.37 7.90 -1.76
CA ILE A 53 3.50 7.67 -3.20
C ILE A 53 2.57 8.63 -3.93
N GLU A 54 3.14 9.59 -4.64
CA GLU A 54 2.35 10.46 -5.52
C GLU A 54 1.77 9.64 -6.66
N ILE A 55 0.50 9.85 -7.01
CA ILE A 55 -0.21 9.21 -8.12
C ILE A 55 -0.69 10.33 -9.06
N PRO A 56 0.18 10.82 -9.96
CA PRO A 56 -0.11 11.96 -10.83
C PRO A 56 -1.30 11.70 -11.76
N SER A 57 -1.53 10.44 -12.17
CA SER A 57 -2.65 10.07 -13.05
C SER A 57 -4.03 10.40 -12.47
N ILE A 58 -4.15 10.45 -11.15
CA ILE A 58 -5.40 10.81 -10.45
C ILE A 58 -5.26 12.04 -9.56
N LYS A 59 -4.14 12.77 -9.65
CA LYS A 59 -3.78 13.92 -8.79
C LYS A 59 -3.93 13.64 -7.29
N ARG A 60 -3.48 12.47 -6.83
CA ARG A 60 -3.55 12.07 -5.41
C ARG A 60 -2.20 11.67 -4.88
N ILE A 61 -2.04 11.71 -3.57
CA ILE A 61 -0.92 11.12 -2.82
C ILE A 61 -1.47 9.93 -2.04
N ALA A 62 -0.87 8.76 -2.22
CA ALA A 62 -1.15 7.56 -1.46
C ALA A 62 -0.19 7.45 -0.29
N LYS A 63 -0.71 7.66 0.93
CA LYS A 63 0.04 7.42 2.17
C LYS A 63 -0.11 5.96 2.53
N VAL A 64 0.98 5.21 2.49
CA VAL A 64 1.05 3.78 2.72
C VAL A 64 1.53 3.52 4.14
N PHE A 65 0.87 2.60 4.84
CA PHE A 65 1.28 2.17 6.17
C PHE A 65 1.09 0.65 6.33
N PHE A 66 2.21 -0.06 6.52
CA PHE A 66 2.25 -1.49 6.78
C PHE A 66 2.70 -1.74 8.22
N PRO A 67 1.79 -2.08 9.14
CA PRO A 67 2.14 -2.23 10.55
C PRO A 67 2.71 -3.60 10.88
N LYS A 68 3.69 -3.64 11.79
CA LYS A 68 4.22 -4.89 12.34
C LYS A 68 3.24 -5.63 13.27
N ALA A 69 2.40 -4.88 13.98
CA ALA A 69 1.49 -5.41 14.99
C ALA A 69 0.25 -6.08 14.39
N ALA A 70 -0.14 -7.24 14.92
CA ALA A 70 -1.34 -7.97 14.47
C ALA A 70 -2.66 -7.20 14.69
N ASN A 71 -2.70 -6.27 15.64
CA ASN A 71 -3.88 -5.46 15.98
C ASN A 71 -4.06 -4.21 15.10
N LYS A 72 -3.13 -3.96 14.17
CA LYS A 72 -3.22 -2.84 13.22
C LYS A 72 -3.35 -3.41 11.82
N ASN A 73 -4.14 -2.79 10.96
CA ASN A 73 -4.31 -3.23 9.58
C ASN A 73 -3.38 -2.49 8.64
N VAL A 74 -3.08 -3.10 7.50
CA VAL A 74 -2.44 -2.39 6.39
C VAL A 74 -3.39 -1.30 5.89
N GLU A 75 -2.88 -0.07 5.79
CA GLU A 75 -3.67 1.11 5.44
C GLU A 75 -3.05 1.85 4.25
N ILE A 76 -3.91 2.29 3.32
CA ILE A 76 -3.54 3.27 2.30
C ILE A 76 -4.57 4.38 2.32
N THR A 77 -4.08 5.59 2.54
CA THR A 77 -4.91 6.80 2.54
C THR A 77 -4.62 7.63 1.30
N LEU A 78 -5.63 7.84 0.46
CA LEU A 78 -5.51 8.71 -0.70
C LEU A 78 -5.90 10.14 -0.33
N SER A 79 -4.96 11.07 -0.44
CA SER A 79 -5.20 12.51 -0.27
C SER A 79 -5.13 13.21 -1.62
N VAL A 80 -5.93 14.26 -1.84
CA VAL A 80 -5.78 15.10 -3.03
C VAL A 80 -4.48 15.90 -2.93
N ILE A 81 -3.77 16.04 -4.05
CA ILE A 81 -2.70 17.04 -4.15
C ILE A 81 -3.41 18.39 -4.10
N LYS A 82 -3.18 19.19 -3.05
CA LYS A 82 -3.66 20.57 -3.04
C LYS A 82 -2.86 21.31 -4.12
N ASP A 83 -3.52 21.60 -5.23
CA ASP A 83 -3.12 22.66 -6.15
C ASP A 83 -3.19 23.95 -5.30
N GLU A 84 -2.03 24.55 -5.02
CA GLU A 84 -1.92 25.85 -4.34
C GLU A 84 -1.98 26.97 -5.39
#